data_AF-A0A2N9MJU7-F1
#
_entry.id   AF-A0A2N9MJU7-F1
#
_cell.length_a   1.000
_cell.length_b   1.000
_cell.length_c   1.000
_cell.angle_alpha   90.00
_cell.angle_beta   90.00
_cell.angle_gamma   90.00
#
_symmetry.space_group_name_H-M   'P 1'
#
loop_
_entity.id
_entity.type
_entity.pdbx_description
1 polymer ?
#
loop_
_entity_poly.entity_id
_entity_poly.type
_entity_poly.pdbx_seq_one_letter_code
_entity_poly.pdbx_strand_id
1 'polypeptide(L)' 'MWDLRLPSGLFFAILGVILTGLGVAAPDMRAPLTDVNVNLYSGLSMLAFGAFLLLMARRASRKQS' A
#
# COMPACT_ATOMS: atom_id res chain seq x y z
N MET A 1 -21.11 -11.06 -6.40
CA MET A 1 -20.41 -10.92 -5.10
C MET A 1 -19.46 -9.76 -5.26
N TRP A 2 -19.54 -8.72 -4.43
CA TRP A 2 -18.61 -7.58 -4.54
C TRP A 2 -17.18 -8.08 -4.36
N ASP A 3 -16.32 -7.83 -5.35
CA ASP A 3 -14.94 -8.32 -5.34
C ASP A 3 -14.15 -7.51 -4.31
N LEU A 4 -14.08 -8.03 -3.08
CA LEU A 4 -13.50 -7.35 -1.91
C LEU A 4 -12.04 -6.92 -2.14
N ARG A 5 -11.36 -7.57 -3.10
CA ARG A 5 -9.99 -7.29 -3.51
C ARG A 5 -9.79 -5.88 -4.05
N LEU A 6 -10.80 -5.33 -4.72
CA LEU A 6 -10.70 -3.99 -5.32
C LEU A 6 -10.71 -2.88 -4.26
N PRO A 7 -11.72 -2.77 -3.36
CA PRO A 7 -11.72 -1.72 -2.33
C PRO A 7 -10.58 -1.90 -1.31
N SER A 8 -10.26 -3.14 -0.93
CA SER A 8 -9.11 -3.39 -0.03
C SER A 8 -7.78 -3.04 -0.69
N GLY A 9 -7.56 -3.42 -1.94
CA GLY A 9 -6.34 -3.09 -2.69
C GLY A 9 -6.15 -1.59 -2.88
N LEU A 10 -7.23 -0.85 -3.17
CA LEU A 10 -7.20 0.62 -3.26
C LEU A 10 -6.85 1.27 -1.92
N PHE A 11 -7.46 0.81 -0.83
CA PHE A 11 -7.20 1.33 0.51
C PHE A 11 -5.72 1.19 0.89
N PHE A 12 -5.16 -0.02 0.74
CA PHE A 12 -3.74 -0.27 1.02
C PHE A 12 -2.81 0.50 0.08
N ALA A 13 -3.16 0.64 -1.20
CA ALA A 13 -2.36 1.42 -2.14
C ALA A 13 -2.33 2.91 -1.76
N ILE A 14 -3.48 3.51 -1.42
CA ILE A 14 -3.57 4.91 -1.01
C ILE A 14 -2.77 5.15 0.27
N LEU A 15 -2.99 4.34 1.32
CA LEU A 15 -2.23 4.46 2.56
C LEU A 15 -0.72 4.25 2.34
N GLY A 16 -0.36 3.26 1.53
CA GLY A 16 1.02 2.99 1.17
C GLY A 16 1.69 4.18 0.46
N VAL A 17 1.00 4.83 -0.48
CA VAL A 17 1.49 6.03 -1.16
C VAL A 17 1.69 7.18 -0.18
N ILE A 18 0.73 7.42 0.73
CA ILE A 18 0.83 8.47 1.74
C ILE A 18 2.03 8.21 2.67
N LEU A 19 2.16 7.01 3.23
CA LEU A 19 3.24 6.63 4.14
C LEU A 19 4.61 6.66 3.46
N THR A 20 4.70 6.15 2.23
CA THR A 20 5.95 6.19 1.45
C THR A 20 6.32 7.63 1.13
N GLY A 21 5.37 8.46 0.70
CA GLY A 21 5.58 9.88 0.44
C GLY A 21 6.03 10.64 1.68
N LEU A 22 5.42 10.36 2.83
CA LEU A 22 5.82 10.94 4.11
C LEU A 22 7.23 10.48 4.52
N GLY A 23 7.54 9.21 4.35
CA GLY A 23 8.86 8.65 4.62
C GLY A 23 9.96 9.27 3.75
N VAL A 24 9.66 9.62 2.49
CA VAL A 24 10.62 10.28 1.59
C VAL A 24 10.72 11.79 1.86
N ALA A 25 9.59 12.48 2.06
CA ALA A 25 9.56 13.93 2.21
C ALA A 25 9.99 14.39 3.62
N ALA A 26 9.76 13.57 4.64
CA ALA A 26 10.09 13.85 6.02
C ALA A 26 10.73 12.63 6.70
N PRO A 27 11.98 12.26 6.32
CA PRO A 27 12.65 11.09 6.88
C PRO A 27 12.92 11.19 8.39
N ASP A 28 13.01 12.41 8.92
CA ASP A 28 13.18 12.69 10.34
C ASP A 28 11.90 12.51 11.16
N MET A 29 10.73 12.46 10.50
CA MET A 29 9.46 12.09 11.14
C MET A 29 9.40 10.57 11.34
N ARG A 30 10.26 10.07 12.23
CA ARG A 30 10.31 8.67 12.65
C ARG A 30 9.79 8.51 14.07
N ALA A 31 9.34 7.30 14.42
CA ALA A 31 8.89 7.03 15.78
C ALA A 31 10.06 7.16 16.78
N PRO A 32 9.82 7.68 17.99
CA PRO A 32 10.81 7.69 19.06
C PRO A 32 11.29 6.25 19.29
N LEU A 33 12.60 6.04 19.43
CA LEU A 33 13.29 4.74 19.61
C LEU A 33 13.49 3.88 18.35
N THR A 34 13.13 4.35 17.15
CA THR A 34 13.50 3.67 15.90
C THR A 34 14.55 4.44 15.12
N ASP A 35 15.67 3.77 14.81
CA ASP A 35 16.69 4.33 13.93
C ASP A 35 16.32 4.27 12.45
N VAL A 36 15.34 3.42 12.12
CA VAL A 36 14.85 3.21 10.76
C VAL A 36 13.59 4.02 10.47
N ASN A 37 13.43 4.41 9.21
CA ASN A 37 12.26 5.12 8.73
C ASN A 37 11.06 4.18 8.61
N VAL A 38 10.34 3.98 9.71
CA VAL A 38 9.18 3.08 9.79
C VAL A 38 8.10 3.45 8.78
N ASN A 39 7.87 4.73 8.53
CA ASN A 39 6.88 5.20 7.55
C ASN A 39 7.21 4.71 6.15
N LEU A 40 8.49 4.76 5.75
CA LEU A 40 8.93 4.28 4.45
C LEU A 40 8.78 2.77 4.30
N TYR A 41 9.24 1.99 5.27
CA TYR A 41 9.17 0.52 5.20
C TYR A 41 7.73 -0.01 5.28
N SER A 42 6.91 0.55 6.16
CA SER A 42 5.49 0.21 6.27
C SER A 42 4.72 0.65 5.02
N GLY A 43 4.99 1.85 4.51
CA GLY A 43 4.42 2.37 3.28
C GLY A 43 4.73 1.47 2.09
N LEU A 44 5.99 1.10 1.88
CA LEU A 44 6.40 0.17 0.82
C LEU A 44 5.72 -1.20 0.95
N SER A 45 5.62 -1.74 2.17
CA SER A 45 4.95 -3.02 2.43
C SER A 45 3.46 -2.96 2.08
N MET A 46 2.76 -1.89 2.48
CA MET A 46 1.36 -1.66 2.13
C MET A 46 1.17 -1.47 0.62
N LEU A 47 2.09 -0.76 -0.04
CA LEU A 47 2.03 -0.51 -1.48
C LEU A 47 2.24 -1.79 -2.28
N ALA A 48 3.19 -2.64 -1.86
CA ALA A 48 3.40 -3.96 -2.44
C ALA A 48 2.15 -4.85 -2.29
N PHE A 49 1.56 -4.88 -1.10
CA PHE A 49 0.35 -5.67 -0.84
C PHE A 49 -0.88 -5.15 -1.60
N GLY A 50 -1.11 -3.83 -1.59
CA GLY A 50 -2.20 -3.19 -2.32
C GLY A 50 -2.08 -3.39 -3.83
N ALA A 51 -0.87 -3.23 -4.39
CA ALA A 51 -0.60 -3.52 -5.79
C ALA A 51 -0.88 -4.99 -6.14
N PHE A 52 -0.46 -5.92 -5.29
CA PHE A 52 -0.74 -7.35 -5.47
C PHE A 52 -2.24 -7.64 -5.53
N LEU A 53 -3.03 -7.08 -4.59
CA LEU A 53 -4.49 -7.22 -4.57
C LEU A 53 -5.15 -6.62 -5.81
N LEU A 54 -4.72 -5.43 -6.25
CA LEU A 54 -5.24 -4.77 -7.45
C LEU A 54 -4.90 -5.54 -8.73
N LEU A 55 -3.70 -6.11 -8.83
CA LEU A 55 -3.30 -6.99 -9.94
C LEU A 55 -4.18 -8.24 -9.98
N MET A 56 -4.43 -8.85 -8.82
CA MET A 56 -5.29 -10.01 -8.67
C MET A 56 -6.76 -9.70 -9.03
N ALA A 57 -7.30 -8.55 -8.61
CA ALA A 57 -8.63 -8.09 -8.98
C ALA A 57 -8.74 -7.85 -10.49
N ARG A 58 -7.74 -7.19 -11.10
CA ARG A 58 -7.65 -6.98 -12.56
C ARG A 58 -7.62 -8.30 -13.34
N ARG A 59 -6.89 -9.31 -12.85
CA ARG A 59 -6.85 -10.64 -13.46
C ARG A 59 -8.19 -11.37 -13.33
N ALA A 60 -8.87 -11.25 -12.20
CA ALA A 60 -10.18 -11.86 -11.97
C ALA A 60 -11.25 -11.25 -12.89
N SER A 61 -11.28 -9.92 -12.99
CA SER A 61 -12.21 -9.19 -13.87
C SER A 61 -12.02 -9.55 -15.34
N ARG A 62 -10.77 -9.72 -15.81
CA ARG A 62 -10.48 -10.20 -17.18
C ARG A 62 -10.90 -11.64 -17.47
N LYS A 63 -11.11 -12.47 -16.44
CA LYS A 63 -11.50 -13.88 -16.60
C LYS A 63 -13.02 -14.06 -16.69
N GLN A 64 -13.79 -12.99 -16.41
CA GLN A 64 -15.26 -12.97 -16.47
C GLN A 64 -15.80 -12.29 -17.74
N SER A 65 -14.94 -11.66 -18.54
CA SER A 65 -15.25 -11.13 -19.87
C SER A 65 -14.81 -12.10 -20.95
#